data_AF-R5R2I6-F1
#
_entry.id   AF-R5R2I6-F1
#
_cell.length_a   1.000
_cell.length_b   1.000
_cell.length_c   1.000
_cell.angle_alpha   90.00
_cell.angle_beta   90.00
_cell.angle_gamma   90.00
#
_symmetry.space_group_name_H-M   'P 1'
#
loop_
_entity.id
_entity.type
_entity.pdbx_description
1 polymer ?
#
loop_
_entity_poly.entity_id
_entity_poly.type
_entity_poly.pdbx_seq_one_letter_code
_entity_poly.pdbx_strand_id
1 'polypeptide(L)'
;MSVVIIGGHDRMVCQYKQICKQFKCKAKVFTQMSAAMSKQIGSPDLIVLFTNTVSHKMVRCAVEEAGRCNAEVVRCHTSSKNALEEILGNICVQG
;
A
#
# COMPACT_ATOMS: atom_id res chain seq x y z
N MET A 1 -8.97 9.96 1.51
CA MET A 1 -8.28 8.88 0.76
C MET A 1 -7.92 7.73 1.69
N SER A 2 -7.97 6.53 1.17
CA SER A 2 -7.67 5.26 1.81
C SER A 2 -6.60 4.54 1.02
N VAL A 3 -5.53 4.14 1.71
CA VAL A 3 -4.32 3.57 1.11
C VAL A 3 -4.09 2.19 1.69
N VAL A 4 -3.78 1.25 0.82
CA VAL A 4 -3.36 -0.10 1.19
C VAL A 4 -1.91 -0.28 0.78
N ILE A 5 -1.03 -0.53 1.73
CA ILE A 5 0.40 -0.78 1.48
C ILE A 5 0.64 -2.27 1.58
N ILE A 6 1.23 -2.84 0.52
CA ILE A 6 1.55 -4.25 0.42
C ILE A 6 3.07 -4.39 0.32
N GLY A 7 3.66 -5.12 1.28
CA GLY A 7 5.10 -5.23 1.47
C GLY A 7 5.65 -4.30 2.53
N GLY A 8 6.96 -4.12 2.49
CA GLY A 8 7.77 -3.44 3.49
C GLY A 8 8.17 -4.37 4.62
N HIS A 9 8.72 -3.78 5.68
CA HIS A 9 9.19 -4.53 6.84
C HIS A 9 8.23 -4.37 8.02
N ASP A 10 8.03 -5.43 8.81
CA ASP A 10 7.11 -5.44 9.96
C ASP A 10 7.39 -4.29 10.95
N ARG A 11 8.68 -3.96 11.17
CA ARG A 11 9.11 -2.85 12.04
C ARG A 11 8.70 -1.47 11.53
N MET A 12 8.46 -1.34 10.22
CA MET A 12 8.09 -0.09 9.56
C MET A 12 6.58 0.13 9.50
N VAL A 13 5.75 -0.87 9.85
CA VAL A 13 4.28 -0.77 9.76
C VAL A 13 3.73 0.47 10.46
N CYS A 14 4.21 0.75 11.67
CA CYS A 14 3.80 1.94 12.41
C CYS A 14 4.23 3.23 11.68
N GLN A 15 5.44 3.26 11.13
CA GLN A 15 5.95 4.43 10.41
C GLN A 15 5.16 4.70 9.13
N TYR A 16 4.89 3.67 8.33
CA TYR A 16 4.06 3.82 7.12
C TYR A 16 2.68 4.38 7.44
N LYS A 17 2.04 3.88 8.51
CA LYS A 17 0.75 4.42 8.97
C LYS A 17 0.85 5.89 9.41
N GLN A 18 1.94 6.28 10.08
CA GLN A 18 2.13 7.68 10.49
C GLN A 18 2.35 8.60 9.28
N ILE A 19 3.15 8.16 8.31
CA ILE A 19 3.36 8.91 7.05
C ILE A 19 2.01 9.11 6.36
N CYS A 20 1.22 8.06 6.13
CA CYS A 20 -0.11 8.21 5.52
C CYS A 20 -1.03 9.17 6.30
N LYS A 21 -0.98 9.17 7.64
CA LYS A 21 -1.75 10.12 8.46
C LYS A 21 -1.35 11.58 8.22
N GLN A 22 -0.06 11.86 8.00
CA GLN A 22 0.42 13.21 7.67
C GLN A 22 -0.20 13.71 6.35
N PHE A 23 -0.41 12.80 5.40
CA PHE A 23 -1.13 13.07 4.14
C PHE A 23 -2.66 12.91 4.26
N LYS A 24 -3.23 12.91 5.48
CA LYS A 24 -4.67 12.75 5.75
C LYS A 24 -5.28 11.46 5.14
N CYS A 25 -4.46 10.43 4.97
CA CYS A 25 -4.85 9.14 4.41
C CYS A 25 -5.09 8.09 5.51
N LYS A 26 -6.15 7.30 5.39
CA LYS A 26 -6.37 6.10 6.22
C LYS A 26 -5.58 4.94 5.62
N ALA A 27 -4.69 4.32 6.39
CA ALA A 27 -3.79 3.28 5.88
C ALA A 27 -4.03 1.89 6.48
N LYS A 28 -4.04 0.88 5.61
CA LYS A 28 -3.84 -0.54 5.97
C LYS A 28 -2.47 -0.99 5.43
N VAL A 29 -1.78 -1.84 6.17
CA VAL A 29 -0.43 -2.30 5.79
C VAL A 29 -0.37 -3.82 5.93
N PHE A 30 0.07 -4.50 4.88
CA PHE A 30 0.28 -5.94 4.83
C PHE A 30 1.71 -6.23 4.41
N THR A 31 2.58 -6.44 5.39
CA THR A 31 3.99 -6.81 5.18
C THR A 31 4.18 -8.31 4.93
N GLN A 32 3.17 -9.12 5.28
CA GLN A 32 3.16 -10.56 5.12
C GLN A 32 1.84 -11.02 4.50
N MET A 33 1.84 -12.23 3.94
CA MET A 33 0.61 -12.85 3.45
C MET A 33 -0.29 -13.23 4.63
N SER A 34 -1.53 -12.74 4.63
CA SER A 34 -2.58 -13.17 5.55
C SER A 34 -3.63 -13.98 4.81
N ALA A 35 -4.20 -15.01 5.46
CA ALA A 35 -5.31 -15.78 4.90
C ALA A 35 -6.54 -14.91 4.57
N ALA A 36 -6.67 -13.76 5.24
CA ALA A 36 -7.75 -12.80 5.02
C ALA A 36 -7.32 -11.57 4.21
N MET A 37 -6.12 -11.54 3.62
CA MET A 37 -5.59 -10.35 2.93
C MET A 37 -6.56 -9.82 1.86
N SER A 38 -7.09 -10.67 0.98
CA SER A 38 -8.07 -10.27 -0.05
C SER A 38 -9.29 -9.59 0.55
N LYS A 39 -9.89 -10.20 1.59
CA LYS A 39 -11.05 -9.64 2.30
C LYS A 39 -10.72 -8.34 3.03
N GLN A 40 -9.51 -8.22 3.55
CA GLN A 40 -9.09 -7.07 4.36
C GLN A 40 -8.62 -5.88 3.52
N ILE A 41 -8.21 -6.07 2.26
CA ILE A 41 -7.91 -4.97 1.32
C ILE A 41 -9.14 -4.05 1.23
N GLY A 42 -10.31 -4.62 0.93
CA GLY A 42 -11.55 -3.87 0.75
C GLY A 42 -11.51 -3.06 -0.55
N SER A 43 -12.04 -1.84 -0.52
CA SER A 43 -12.09 -0.92 -1.67
C SER A 43 -11.28 0.36 -1.39
N PRO A 44 -9.94 0.29 -1.44
CA PRO A 44 -9.08 1.45 -1.28
C PRO A 44 -9.10 2.38 -2.50
N ASP A 45 -8.65 3.61 -2.32
CA ASP A 45 -8.39 4.53 -3.43
C ASP A 45 -7.04 4.21 -4.11
N LEU A 46 -6.05 3.80 -3.29
CA LEU A 46 -4.68 3.54 -3.72
C LEU A 46 -4.12 2.25 -3.10
N ILE A 47 -3.44 1.45 -3.91
CA ILE A 47 -2.59 0.33 -3.47
C ILE A 47 -1.13 0.62 -3.81
N VAL A 48 -0.28 0.66 -2.77
CA VAL A 48 1.18 0.77 -2.92
C VAL A 48 1.81 -0.61 -2.76
N LEU A 49 2.48 -1.10 -3.80
CA LEU A 49 3.17 -2.38 -3.83
C LEU A 49 4.69 -2.17 -3.71
N PHE A 50 5.28 -2.56 -2.59
CA PHE A 50 6.73 -2.61 -2.42
C PHE A 50 7.30 -3.91 -2.99
N THR A 51 7.57 -3.92 -4.30
CA THR A 51 7.80 -5.13 -5.12
C THR A 51 8.96 -6.01 -4.65
N ASN A 52 10.01 -5.44 -4.05
CA ASN A 52 11.16 -6.22 -3.55
C ASN A 52 10.89 -6.98 -2.24
N THR A 53 9.77 -6.68 -1.58
CA THR A 53 9.46 -7.19 -0.23
C THR A 53 8.18 -8.02 -0.19
N VAL A 54 7.61 -8.32 -1.36
CA VAL A 54 6.34 -9.03 -1.50
C VAL A 54 6.53 -10.31 -2.30
N SER A 55 5.81 -11.36 -1.92
CA SER A 55 5.76 -12.57 -2.72
C SER A 55 4.90 -12.37 -3.97
N HIS A 56 5.13 -13.19 -5.01
CA HIS A 56 4.26 -13.22 -6.20
C HIS A 56 2.78 -13.44 -5.84
N LYS A 57 2.50 -14.23 -4.80
CA LYS A 57 1.14 -14.47 -4.32
C LYS A 57 0.49 -13.19 -3.79
N MET A 58 1.23 -12.40 -3.01
CA MET A 58 0.75 -11.11 -2.50
C MET A 58 0.52 -10.11 -3.63
N VAL A 59 1.44 -10.03 -4.60
CA VAL A 59 1.27 -9.15 -5.78
C VAL A 59 0.03 -9.52 -6.57
N ARG A 60 -0.15 -10.81 -6.86
CA ARG A 60 -1.32 -11.30 -7.60
C ARG A 60 -2.62 -10.96 -6.88
N CYS A 61 -2.70 -11.22 -5.57
CA CYS A 61 -3.87 -10.88 -4.76
C CYS A 61 -4.15 -9.37 -4.76
N ALA A 62 -3.13 -8.53 -4.56
CA ALA A 62 -3.30 -7.09 -4.51
C ALA A 62 -3.78 -6.50 -5.85
N VAL A 63 -3.20 -6.96 -6.97
CA VAL A 63 -3.57 -6.50 -8.31
C VAL A 63 -4.98 -6.95 -8.68
N GLU A 64 -5.35 -8.19 -8.33
CA GLU A 64 -6.69 -8.71 -8.57
C GLU A 64 -7.76 -7.92 -7.80
N GLU A 65 -7.53 -7.67 -6.50
CA GLU A 65 -8.48 -6.87 -5.70
C GLU A 65 -8.51 -5.40 -6.15
N ALA A 66 -7.37 -4.81 -6.54
CA ALA A 66 -7.35 -3.46 -7.11
C ALA A 66 -8.24 -3.35 -8.35
N GLY A 67 -8.14 -4.31 -9.27
CA GLY A 67 -8.97 -4.35 -10.48
C GLY A 67 -10.47 -4.46 -10.18
N ARG A 68 -10.84 -5.18 -9.12
CA ARG A 68 -12.26 -5.32 -8.71
C ARG A 68 -12.86 -4.04 -8.12
N CYS A 69 -12.05 -3.21 -7.47
CA CYS A 69 -12.50 -1.97 -6.84
C CYS A 69 -12.08 -0.69 -7.59
N ASN A 70 -11.44 -0.84 -8.76
CA ASN A 70 -10.88 0.24 -9.56
C ASN A 70 -9.90 1.13 -8.77
N ALA A 71 -9.12 0.52 -7.88
CA ALA A 71 -8.09 1.22 -7.12
C ALA A 71 -6.85 1.49 -7.99
N GLU A 72 -6.23 2.64 -7.79
CA GLU A 72 -4.94 2.95 -8.42
C GLU A 72 -3.84 2.04 -7.83
N VAL A 73 -2.96 1.52 -8.68
CA VAL A 73 -1.85 0.65 -8.25
C VAL A 73 -0.52 1.29 -8.58
N VAL A 74 0.24 1.63 -7.53
CA VAL A 74 1.61 2.12 -7.66
C VAL A 74 2.59 1.05 -7.21
N ARG A 75 3.58 0.77 -8.06
CA ARG A 75 4.64 -0.20 -7.77
C ARG A 75 5.93 0.54 -7.46
N CYS A 76 6.58 0.19 -6.36
CA CYS A 76 7.85 0.75 -5.95
C CYS A 76 8.80 -0.37 -5.54
N HIS A 77 10.03 -0.34 -6.02
CA HIS A 77 11.04 -1.34 -5.64
C HIS A 77 11.56 -1.11 -4.21
N THR A 78 11.51 0.13 -3.72
CA THR A 78 12.07 0.51 -2.43
C THR A 78 10.97 0.69 -1.40
N SER A 79 11.09 0.03 -0.26
CA SER A 79 10.14 0.14 0.86
C SER A 79 10.56 1.16 1.92
N SER A 80 11.29 2.21 1.55
CA SER A 80 11.78 3.20 2.50
C SER A 80 10.68 4.20 2.88
N LYS A 81 10.91 4.93 3.98
CA LYS A 81 10.07 6.07 4.35
C LYS A 81 9.98 7.09 3.21
N ASN A 82 11.12 7.52 2.66
CA ASN A 82 11.16 8.54 1.63
C ASN A 82 10.43 8.12 0.36
N ALA A 83 10.55 6.84 -0.05
CA ALA A 83 9.83 6.32 -1.20
C ALA A 83 8.31 6.41 -1.01
N LEU A 84 7.80 6.10 0.20
CA LEU A 84 6.38 6.26 0.49
C LEU A 84 5.94 7.73 0.50
N GLU A 85 6.75 8.62 1.08
CA GLU A 85 6.47 10.06 1.11
C GLU A 85 6.40 10.65 -0.30
N GLU A 86 7.30 10.25 -1.20
CA GLU A 86 7.30 10.69 -2.60
C GLU A 86 6.05 10.22 -3.36
N ILE A 87 5.68 8.93 -3.21
CA ILE A 87 4.46 8.38 -3.82
C ILE A 87 3.22 9.14 -3.34
N LEU A 88 3.08 9.33 -2.02
CA LEU A 88 1.93 10.03 -1.46
C LEU A 88 1.94 11.52 -1.80
N GLY A 89 3.10 12.16 -1.87
CA GLY A 89 3.25 13.55 -2.30
C GLY A 89 2.76 13.74 -3.72
N ASN A 90 3.15 12.85 -4.64
CA ASN A 90 2.75 12.95 -6.05
C ASN A 90 1.23 12.75 -6.23
N ILE A 91 0.60 11.90 -5.43
CA ILE A 91 -0.84 11.58 -5.56
C ILE A 91 -1.70 12.61 -4.81
N CYS A 92 -1.35 12.93 -3.57
CA CYS A 92 -2.17 13.77 -2.70
C CYS A 92 -2.05 15.28 -2.99
N VAL A 93 -0.98 15.74 -3.65
CA VAL A 93 -0.80 17.15 -4.03
C VAL A 93 -1.47 17.48 -5.37
N GLN A 94 -1.88 16.47 -6.14
CA GLN A 94 -2.62 16.65 -7.40
C GLN A 94 -4.14 16.83 -7.19
N GLY A 95 -4.62 17.02 -5.96
CA GLY A 95 -6.04 17.18 -5.61
C GLY A 95 -6.39 18.55 -5.05
#